data_AF-A0A7R9BZA3-F1
#
_entry.id   AF-A0A7R9BZA3-F1
#
_cell.length_a   1.000
_cell.length_b   1.000
_cell.length_c   1.000
_cell.angle_alpha   90.00
_cell.angle_beta   90.00
_cell.angle_gamma   90.00
#
_symmetry.space_group_name_H-M   'P 1'
#
loop_
_entity.id
_entity.type
_entity.pdbx_description
1 polymer ?
#
loop_
_entity_poly.entity_id
_entity_poly.type
_entity_poly.pdbx_seq_one_letter_code
_entity_poly.pdbx_strand_id
1 'polypeptide(L)'
;LPLLEIDVGCEVEDVAWAPYSSTVIAVVTGNGDVLVFDLAEDRFSPICVQKVTKWKRSRCTTIAFNPVDPIVSVGDNRGTVVILKLSPNLRKKPKPVKNMGGVDDNQGPPEERKLRALLAML
;
A
#
# COMPACT_ATOMS: atom_id res chain seq x y z
N LEU A 1 4.58 10.38 19.82
CA LEU A 1 3.46 10.87 18.99
C LEU A 1 3.45 10.04 17.71
N PRO A 2 2.28 9.69 17.16
CA PRO A 2 2.18 8.96 15.90
C PRO A 2 2.82 9.75 14.75
N LEU A 3 3.47 9.07 13.80
CA LEU A 3 4.07 9.71 12.61
C LEU A 3 3.01 10.07 11.56
N LEU A 4 1.98 9.25 11.44
CA LEU A 4 0.85 9.45 10.53
C LEU A 4 -0.34 8.65 11.05
N GLU A 5 -1.53 9.24 11.01
CA GLU A 5 -2.80 8.58 11.28
C GLU A 5 -3.66 8.63 10.00
N ILE A 6 -4.27 7.51 9.63
CA ILE A 6 -5.13 7.39 8.46
C ILE A 6 -6.47 6.83 8.94
N ASP A 7 -7.54 7.61 8.79
CA ASP A 7 -8.89 7.14 9.00
C ASP A 7 -9.42 6.51 7.71
N VAL A 8 -9.74 5.22 7.75
CA VAL A 8 -10.30 4.46 6.62
C VAL A 8 -11.82 4.30 6.69
N GLY A 9 -12.47 4.91 7.69
CA GLY A 9 -13.93 4.97 7.85
C GLY A 9 -14.60 3.65 8.24
N CYS A 10 -13.85 2.61 8.58
CA CYS A 10 -14.35 1.30 9.03
C CYS A 10 -13.27 0.50 9.77
N GLU A 11 -13.60 -0.71 10.23
CA GLU A 11 -12.65 -1.57 10.92
C GLU A 11 -11.47 -1.95 10.01
N VAL A 12 -10.26 -1.81 10.52
CA VAL A 12 -9.04 -2.34 9.90
C VAL A 12 -8.82 -3.75 10.43
N GLU A 13 -8.74 -4.71 9.51
CA GLU A 13 -8.55 -6.13 9.86
C GLU A 13 -7.07 -6.52 9.75
N ASP A 14 -6.38 -6.02 8.72
CA ASP A 14 -4.96 -6.28 8.50
C ASP A 14 -4.31 -5.20 7.63
N VAL A 15 -2.98 -5.06 7.70
CA VAL A 15 -2.18 -4.11 6.92
C VAL A 15 -0.86 -4.76 6.49
N ALA A 16 -0.47 -4.55 5.23
CA ALA A 16 0.83 -5.01 4.74
C ALA A 16 1.54 -3.94 3.89
N TRP A 17 2.86 -3.88 4.01
CA TRP A 17 3.73 -3.08 3.14
C TRP A 17 3.99 -3.82 1.83
N ALA A 18 4.04 -3.08 0.72
CA ALA A 18 4.49 -3.65 -0.54
C ALA A 18 6.00 -3.93 -0.50
N PRO A 19 6.46 -5.09 -0.98
CA PRO A 19 7.89 -5.45 -0.94
C PRO A 19 8.73 -4.68 -1.97
N TYR A 20 8.07 -3.96 -2.88
CA TYR A 20 8.71 -3.26 -4.00
C TYR A 20 8.66 -1.72 -3.89
N SER A 21 8.00 -1.15 -2.87
CA SER A 21 7.88 0.30 -2.68
C SER A 21 7.78 0.64 -1.19
N SER A 22 8.65 1.52 -0.69
CA SER A 22 8.74 1.88 0.73
C SER A 22 7.63 2.81 1.22
N THR A 23 6.70 3.20 0.35
CA THR A 23 5.58 4.09 0.67
C THR A 23 4.23 3.50 0.29
N VAL A 24 4.20 2.26 -0.23
CA VAL A 24 2.94 1.60 -0.59
C VAL A 24 2.53 0.64 0.50
N ILE A 25 1.32 0.82 1.00
CA ILE A 25 0.66 -0.09 1.94
C ILE A 25 -0.67 -0.54 1.37
N ALA A 26 -1.10 -1.74 1.74
CA ALA A 26 -2.46 -2.19 1.55
C ALA A 26 -3.12 -2.43 2.91
N VAL A 27 -4.37 -1.99 3.03
CA VAL A 27 -5.21 -2.12 4.21
C VAL A 27 -6.39 -2.99 3.83
N VAL A 28 -6.65 -4.01 4.64
CA VAL A 28 -7.87 -4.82 4.56
C VAL A 28 -8.89 -4.27 5.53
N THR A 29 -10.12 -4.09 5.05
CA THR A 29 -11.21 -3.57 5.87
C THR A 29 -12.23 -4.65 6.25
N GLY A 30 -12.92 -4.42 7.37
CA GLY A 30 -14.05 -5.23 7.85
C GLY A 30 -15.24 -5.27 6.88
N ASN A 31 -15.29 -4.35 5.91
CA ASN A 31 -16.28 -4.36 4.84
C ASN A 31 -15.92 -5.30 3.69
N GLY A 32 -14.73 -5.90 3.67
CA GLY A 32 -14.29 -6.82 2.60
C GLY A 32 -13.66 -6.12 1.40
N ASP A 33 -13.13 -4.91 1.62
CA ASP A 33 -12.36 -4.15 0.64
C ASP A 33 -10.86 -4.23 0.96
N VAL A 34 -10.05 -4.15 -0.09
CA VAL A 34 -8.62 -3.86 0.00
C VAL A 34 -8.41 -2.44 -0.50
N LEU A 35 -7.85 -1.60 0.35
CA LEU A 35 -7.46 -0.24 0.05
C LEU A 35 -5.94 -0.21 -0.15
N VAL A 36 -5.47 0.29 -1.29
CA VAL A 36 -4.03 0.48 -1.54
C VAL A 36 -3.73 1.96 -1.49
N PHE A 37 -2.75 2.34 -0.69
CA PHE A 37 -2.26 3.71 -0.56
C PHE A 37 -0.83 3.78 -1.09
N ASP A 38 -0.48 4.87 -1.77
CA ASP A 38 0.92 5.31 -1.89
C ASP A 38 1.06 6.62 -1.11
N LEU A 39 1.66 6.53 0.08
CA LEU A 39 1.78 7.62 1.03
C LEU A 39 2.62 8.80 0.49
N ALA A 40 3.40 8.59 -0.56
CA ALA A 40 4.15 9.66 -1.22
C ALA A 40 3.31 10.43 -2.26
N GLU A 41 2.28 9.81 -2.83
CA GLU A 41 1.40 10.43 -3.83
C GLU A 41 0.20 11.12 -3.16
N ASP A 42 -0.51 10.40 -2.29
CA ASP A 42 -1.59 10.92 -1.44
C ASP A 42 -1.64 10.12 -0.14
N ARG A 43 -1.51 10.83 0.99
CA ARG A 43 -1.44 10.24 2.34
C ARG A 43 -2.79 9.75 2.86
N PHE A 44 -3.88 10.33 2.37
CA PHE A 44 -5.21 10.17 2.97
C PHE A 44 -6.20 9.51 2.01
N SER A 45 -5.94 9.56 0.70
CA SER A 45 -6.78 8.89 -0.30
C SER A 45 -6.14 7.62 -0.83
N PRO A 46 -6.88 6.49 -0.89
CA PRO A 46 -6.35 5.27 -1.51
C PRO A 46 -6.21 5.47 -3.02
N ILE A 47 -5.07 5.04 -3.57
CA ILE A 47 -4.82 5.01 -5.02
C ILE A 47 -5.60 3.87 -5.70
N CYS A 48 -6.12 2.91 -4.92
CA CYS A 48 -7.03 1.87 -5.39
C CYS A 48 -7.92 1.37 -4.25
N VAL A 49 -9.19 1.17 -4.56
CA VAL A 49 -10.17 0.47 -3.71
C VAL A 49 -10.66 -0.74 -4.48
N GLN A 50 -10.49 -1.94 -3.94
CA GLN A 50 -10.88 -3.18 -4.57
C GLN A 50 -11.78 -4.00 -3.66
N LYS A 51 -13.02 -4.25 -4.10
CA LYS A 51 -13.89 -5.22 -3.46
C LYS A 51 -13.36 -6.62 -3.69
N VAL A 52 -13.07 -7.37 -2.62
CA VAL A 52 -12.53 -8.75 -2.73
C VAL A 52 -13.59 -9.78 -2.38
N THR A 53 -14.36 -9.55 -1.32
CA THR A 53 -15.40 -10.49 -0.89
C THR A 53 -16.59 -10.48 -1.84
N LYS A 54 -17.05 -11.67 -2.26
CA LYS A 54 -18.22 -11.82 -3.14
C LYS A 54 -19.55 -11.86 -2.39
N TRP A 55 -19.53 -12.31 -1.14
CA TRP A 55 -20.74 -12.58 -0.37
C TRP A 55 -21.03 -11.46 0.62
N LYS A 56 -22.32 -11.11 0.75
CA LYS A 56 -22.79 -10.13 1.74
C LYS A 56 -22.34 -10.52 3.16
N ARG A 57 -21.92 -9.54 3.94
CA ARG A 57 -21.38 -9.69 5.33
C ARG A 57 -20.09 -10.51 5.45
N SER A 58 -19.41 -10.81 4.34
CA SER A 58 -18.08 -11.40 4.43
C SER A 58 -17.08 -10.28 4.57
N ARG A 59 -16.02 -10.55 5.33
CA ARG A 59 -14.94 -9.61 5.55
C ARG A 59 -13.62 -10.28 5.27
N CYS A 60 -12.73 -9.52 4.66
CA CYS A 60 -11.35 -9.94 4.52
C CYS A 60 -10.68 -9.83 5.89
N THR A 61 -9.71 -10.70 6.16
CA THR A 61 -9.13 -10.88 7.49
C THR A 61 -7.62 -10.83 7.49
N THR A 62 -6.99 -11.12 6.35
CA THR A 62 -5.53 -11.17 6.22
C THR A 62 -5.12 -10.72 4.83
N ILE A 63 -3.92 -10.14 4.72
CA ILE A 63 -3.30 -9.77 3.45
C ILE A 63 -1.80 -10.06 3.47
N ALA A 64 -1.28 -10.57 2.36
CA ALA A 64 0.16 -10.73 2.18
C ALA A 64 0.55 -10.45 0.74
N PHE A 65 1.55 -9.60 0.55
CA PHE A 65 2.19 -9.42 -0.74
C PHE A 65 3.14 -10.58 -1.03
N ASN A 66 3.18 -11.02 -2.28
CA ASN A 66 4.24 -11.92 -2.71
C ASN A 66 5.56 -11.14 -2.84
N PRO A 67 6.68 -11.67 -2.33
CA PRO A 67 7.97 -10.95 -2.32
C PRO A 67 8.63 -10.84 -3.71
N VAL A 68 8.19 -11.63 -4.69
CA VAL A 68 8.80 -11.73 -6.02
C VAL A 68 7.87 -11.17 -7.10
N ASP A 69 6.64 -11.70 -7.16
CA ASP A 69 5.66 -11.34 -8.18
C ASP A 69 4.68 -10.27 -7.70
N PRO A 70 4.14 -9.44 -8.59
CA PRO A 70 3.21 -8.37 -8.21
C PRO A 70 1.79 -8.89 -8.03
N ILE A 71 1.65 -9.79 -7.08
CA ILE A 71 0.40 -10.42 -6.66
C ILE A 71 0.24 -10.27 -5.14
N VAL A 72 -1.00 -10.31 -4.69
CA VAL A 72 -1.37 -10.24 -3.29
C VAL A 72 -2.36 -11.35 -2.97
N SER A 73 -2.19 -12.02 -1.84
CA SER A 73 -3.15 -12.98 -1.32
C SER A 73 -3.98 -12.33 -0.21
N VAL A 74 -5.29 -12.55 -0.23
CA VAL A 74 -6.24 -12.01 0.74
C VAL A 74 -7.11 -13.15 1.26
N GLY A 75 -7.11 -13.37 2.57
CA GLY A 75 -7.97 -14.35 3.23
C GLY A 75 -9.27 -13.73 3.74
N ASP A 76 -10.35 -14.50 3.82
CA ASP A 76 -11.63 -14.05 4.38
C ASP A 76 -12.13 -14.92 5.54
N ASN A 77 -13.12 -14.40 6.27
CA ASN A 77 -13.72 -15.08 7.42
C ASN A 77 -14.61 -16.30 7.06
N ARG A 78 -14.69 -16.67 5.78
CA ARG A 78 -15.40 -17.86 5.29
C ARG A 78 -14.44 -18.99 4.89
N GLY A 79 -13.14 -18.81 5.10
CA GLY A 79 -12.12 -19.80 4.72
C GLY A 79 -11.74 -19.73 3.24
N THR A 80 -12.01 -18.62 2.56
CA THR A 80 -11.56 -18.39 1.17
C THR A 80 -10.26 -17.60 1.15
N VAL A 81 -9.35 -17.98 0.25
CA VAL A 81 -8.18 -17.19 -0.11
C VAL A 81 -8.29 -16.77 -1.57
N VAL A 82 -8.16 -15.47 -1.82
CA VAL A 82 -8.17 -14.89 -3.17
C VAL A 82 -6.79 -14.35 -3.49
N ILE A 83 -6.23 -14.74 -4.64
CA ILE A 83 -4.97 -14.20 -5.14
C ILE A 83 -5.29 -13.22 -6.27
N LEU A 84 -4.81 -11.98 -6.14
CA LEU A 84 -5.07 -10.89 -7.07
C LEU A 84 -3.77 -10.42 -7.71
N LYS A 85 -3.83 -10.12 -9.01
CA LYS A 85 -2.73 -9.46 -9.72
C LYS A 85 -2.87 -7.95 -9.58
N LEU A 86 -1.81 -7.29 -9.18
CA LEU A 86 -1.82 -5.84 -9.05
C LEU A 86 -1.86 -5.18 -10.44
N SER A 87 -2.51 -4.03 -10.56
CA SER A 87 -2.47 -3.27 -11.82
C SER A 87 -1.05 -2.70 -12.04
N PRO A 88 -0.61 -2.44 -13.28
CA PRO A 88 0.66 -1.78 -13.54
C PRO A 88 0.81 -0.42 -12.83
N ASN A 89 -0.30 0.27 -12.60
CA ASN A 89 -0.30 1.55 -11.91
C ASN A 89 0.08 1.46 -10.43
N LEU A 90 -0.21 0.32 -9.78
CA LEU A 90 0.15 0.05 -8.38
C LEU A 90 1.61 -0.42 -8.19
N ARG A 91 2.35 -0.56 -9.30
CA ARG A 91 3.77 -0.96 -9.33
C ARG A 91 4.71 0.17 -9.75
N LYS A 92 4.21 1.40 -9.89
CA LYS A 92 5.03 2.49 -10.39
C LYS A 92 6.19 2.71 -9.42
N LYS A 93 7.41 2.44 -9.88
CA LYS A 93 8.61 2.87 -9.18
C LYS A 93 8.73 4.39 -9.28
N PRO A 94 9.25 5.06 -8.25
CA PRO A 94 9.52 6.50 -8.33
C PRO A 94 10.37 6.76 -9.58
N LYS A 95 9.90 7.66 -10.45
CA LYS A 95 10.73 8.14 -11.57
C LYS A 95 11.90 8.90 -10.97
N PRO A 96 13.15 8.72 -11.47
CA PRO A 96 14.24 9.58 -11.04
C PRO A 96 13.86 11.03 -11.33
N VAL A 97 13.88 11.86 -10.28
CA VAL A 97 13.57 13.28 -10.39
C VAL A 97 14.61 13.88 -11.34
N LYS A 98 14.18 14.53 -12.43
CA LYS A 98 15.12 15.32 -13.26
C LYS A 98 15.56 16.51 -12.42
N ASN A 99 16.83 16.50 -12.01
CA ASN A 99 17.48 17.53 -11.20
C ASN A 99 17.02 18.95 -11.58
N MET A 100 16.20 19.56 -10.72
CA MET A 100 16.10 21.01 -10.61
C MET A 100 16.89 21.41 -9.37
N GLY A 101 18.18 21.70 -9.59
CA GLY A 101 19.05 22.49 -8.71
C GLY A 101 19.07 22.17 -7.21
N GLY A 102 20.10 21.45 -6.77
CA GLY A 102 20.67 21.60 -5.43
C GLY A 102 20.12 20.69 -4.34
N VAL A 103 20.74 19.50 -4.23
CA VAL A 103 21.48 18.94 -3.08
C VAL A 103 21.75 17.49 -3.52
N ASP A 104 23.02 17.11 -3.61
CA ASP A 104 23.43 15.73 -3.93
C ASP A 104 23.09 14.81 -2.74
N ASP A 105 21.82 14.45 -2.59
CA ASP A 105 21.34 13.41 -1.68
C ASP A 105 21.07 12.11 -2.47
N ASN A 106 22.06 11.73 -3.28
CA ASN A 106 22.06 10.50 -4.08
C ASN A 106 22.66 9.30 -3.33
N GLN A 107 22.88 9.41 -2.01
CA GLN A 107 23.45 8.33 -1.20
C GLN A 107 22.33 7.45 -0.61
N GLY A 108 22.03 6.34 -1.28
CA GLY A 108 21.15 5.29 -0.76
C GLY A 108 20.33 4.58 -1.86
N PRO A 109 19.82 3.36 -1.60
CA PRO A 109 18.87 2.71 -2.51
C PRO A 109 17.64 3.61 -2.74
N PRO A 110 17.05 3.63 -3.96
CA PRO A 110 15.96 4.55 -4.30
C PRO A 110 14.78 4.56 -3.31
N GLU A 111 14.42 3.40 -2.76
CA GLU A 111 13.32 3.25 -1.82
C GLU A 111 13.64 3.79 -0.43
N GLU A 112 14.89 3.73 0.03
CA GLU A 112 15.27 4.34 1.31
C GLU A 112 15.13 5.86 1.24
N ARG A 113 15.57 6.46 0.12
CA ARG A 113 15.39 7.89 -0.11
C ARG A 113 13.91 8.27 -0.22
N LYS A 114 13.10 7.47 -0.91
CA LYS A 114 11.64 7.71 -1.01
C LYS A 114 10.99 7.76 0.38
N LEU A 115 11.37 6.82 1.26
CA LEU A 115 10.88 6.80 2.64
C LEU A 115 11.39 8.00 3.45
N ARG A 116 12.69 8.33 3.37
CA ARG A 116 13.25 9.50 4.07
C ARG A 116 12.58 10.80 3.66
N ALA A 117 12.31 10.98 2.36
CA ALA A 117 11.59 12.14 1.85
C ALA A 117 10.16 12.20 2.39
N LEU A 118 9.46 11.07 2.45
CA LEU A 118 8.13 11.01 3.07
C LEU A 118 8.19 11.41 4.55
N LEU A 119 9.11 10.81 5.32
CA LEU A 119 9.27 11.08 6.75
C LEU A 119 9.65 12.54 7.05
N ALA A 120 10.39 13.20 6.17
CA ALA A 120 10.73 14.62 6.32
C ALA A 120 9.54 15.58 6.10
N MET A 121 8.42 15.08 5.55
CA MET A 121 7.19 15.86 5.33
C MET A 121 6.08 15.60 6.34
N LEU A 122 6.28 14.63 7.25
CA LEU A 122 5.35 14.26 8.32
C LEU A 122 5.72 14.99 9.60
#